data_AF-A0A381WPU7-F1
#
_entry.id   AF-A0A381WPU7-F1
#
_cell.length_a   1.000
_cell.length_b   1.000
_cell.length_c   1.000
_cell.angle_alpha   90.00
_cell.angle_beta   90.00
_cell.angle_gamma   90.00
#
_symmetry.space_group_name_H-M   'P 1'
#
loop_
_entity.id
_entity.type
_entity.pdbx_description
1 polymer ?
#
loop_
_entity_poly.entity_id
_entity_poly.type
_entity_poly.pdbx_seq_one_letter_code
_entity_poly.pdbx_strand_id
1 'polypeptide(L)'
;HFYGTTFPKQGPQTWAPNLALSKERLHPDWVIDWMEDPQSIMPGTKMPAPFLPDEDLLNAPGAVSDWGEHVVKVGGDKEAMLEGLRDYVYSIKGKTDITKEIQAYFKKNGYEFESDEDDEDEDW
;
A
#
# COMPACT_ATOMS: atom_id res chain seq x y z
N HIS A 1 5.82 -3.07 -1.04
CA HIS A 1 5.01 -4.26 -0.68
C HIS A 1 5.52 -5.48 -1.41
N PHE A 2 5.36 -6.65 -0.81
CA PHE A 2 5.52 -7.91 -1.52
C PHE A 2 4.23 -8.25 -2.27
N TYR A 3 4.37 -8.79 -3.48
CA TYR A 3 3.27 -9.34 -4.27
C TYR A 3 3.60 -10.81 -4.54
N GLY A 4 3.35 -11.65 -3.54
CA GLY A 4 3.90 -13.00 -3.51
C GLY A 4 5.42 -12.97 -3.47
N THR A 5 6.08 -13.64 -4.41
CA THR A 5 7.54 -13.72 -4.48
C THR A 5 8.21 -12.48 -5.10
N THR A 6 7.43 -11.49 -5.52
CA THR A 6 7.98 -10.21 -6.02
C THR A 6 8.38 -9.31 -4.85
N PHE A 7 9.67 -9.00 -4.76
CA PHE A 7 10.24 -8.16 -3.71
C PHE A 7 9.93 -6.66 -3.94
N PRO A 8 9.78 -5.86 -2.87
CA PRO A 8 9.80 -4.40 -2.95
C PRO A 8 11.12 -3.90 -3.58
N LYS A 9 11.08 -2.72 -4.20
CA LYS A 9 12.27 -2.10 -4.79
C LYS A 9 13.21 -1.50 -3.74
N GLN A 10 12.65 -1.07 -2.60
CA GLN A 10 13.39 -0.45 -1.52
C GLN A 10 14.08 -1.49 -0.61
N GLY A 11 14.93 -1.03 0.30
CA GLY A 11 15.69 -1.88 1.21
C GLY A 11 14.85 -2.53 2.32
N PRO A 12 15.39 -3.56 3.01
CA PRO A 12 14.66 -4.34 4.01
C PRO A 12 13.97 -3.53 5.11
N GLN A 13 14.57 -2.41 5.54
CA GLN A 13 14.01 -1.51 6.56
C GLN A 13 12.68 -0.85 6.16
N THR A 14 12.39 -0.80 4.86
CA THR A 14 11.20 -0.14 4.30
C THR A 14 10.24 -1.14 3.67
N TRP A 15 10.50 -2.44 3.85
CA TRP A 15 9.64 -3.48 3.33
C TRP A 15 8.29 -3.48 4.05
N ALA A 16 7.24 -3.41 3.24
CA ALA A 16 5.86 -3.55 3.71
C ALA A 16 5.36 -4.99 3.49
N PRO A 17 4.29 -5.43 4.18
CA PRO A 17 3.79 -6.80 4.12
C PRO A 17 3.46 -7.35 2.73
N ASN A 18 3.28 -8.67 2.65
CA ASN A 18 2.83 -9.35 1.44
C ASN A 18 1.33 -9.19 1.25
N LEU A 19 0.94 -8.44 0.21
CA LEU A 19 -0.47 -8.16 -0.09
C LEU A 19 -1.18 -9.32 -0.77
N ALA A 20 -0.47 -10.38 -1.20
CA ALA A 20 -1.11 -11.58 -1.74
C ALA A 20 -1.96 -12.32 -0.68
N LEU A 21 -1.74 -12.05 0.61
CA LEU A 21 -2.48 -12.65 1.72
C LEU A 21 -3.69 -11.81 2.15
N SER A 22 -3.87 -10.60 1.60
CA SER A 22 -4.86 -9.63 2.07
C SER A 22 -6.28 -10.18 2.07
N LYS A 23 -6.70 -10.86 0.99
CA LYS A 23 -8.05 -11.44 0.88
C LYS A 23 -8.35 -12.51 1.94
N GLU A 24 -7.34 -13.25 2.41
CA GLU A 24 -7.51 -14.34 3.37
C GLU A 24 -7.53 -13.84 4.82
N ARG A 25 -7.01 -12.64 5.09
CA ARG A 25 -6.79 -12.14 6.45
C ARG A 25 -7.50 -10.85 6.82
N LEU A 26 -7.72 -9.97 5.85
CA LEU A 26 -8.29 -8.65 6.12
C LEU A 26 -9.80 -8.69 5.89
N HIS A 27 -10.54 -7.96 6.73
CA HIS A 27 -11.97 -7.78 6.54
C HIS A 27 -12.21 -6.68 5.50
N PRO A 28 -13.17 -6.84 4.55
CA PRO A 28 -13.43 -5.86 3.50
C PRO A 28 -13.58 -4.42 4.01
N ASP A 29 -14.44 -4.22 5.01
CA ASP A 29 -14.71 -2.88 5.57
C ASP A 29 -13.48 -2.30 6.24
N TRP A 30 -12.71 -3.12 6.96
CA TRP A 30 -11.47 -2.69 7.60
C TRP A 30 -10.44 -2.19 6.58
N VAL A 31 -10.39 -2.79 5.39
CA VAL A 31 -9.47 -2.35 4.32
C VAL A 31 -9.88 -0.98 3.78
N ILE A 32 -11.18 -0.71 3.68
CA ILE A 32 -11.70 0.60 3.27
C ILE A 32 -11.32 1.65 4.30
N ASP A 33 -11.65 1.41 5.58
CA ASP A 33 -11.32 2.33 6.68
C ASP A 33 -9.80 2.59 6.74
N TRP A 34 -9.01 1.54 6.56
CA TRP A 34 -7.55 1.63 6.53
C TRP A 34 -7.02 2.42 5.34
N MET A 35 -7.64 2.31 4.18
CA MET A 35 -7.27 3.13 3.02
C MET A 35 -7.72 4.58 3.18
N GLU A 36 -8.85 4.84 3.83
CA GLU A 36 -9.32 6.21 4.07
C GLU A 36 -8.36 6.98 4.99
N ASP A 37 -8.04 6.42 6.16
CA ASP A 37 -7.09 7.02 7.10
C ASP A 37 -6.23 5.94 7.80
N PRO A 38 -5.08 5.57 7.20
CA PRO A 38 -4.19 4.59 7.80
C PRO A 38 -3.68 4.98 9.19
N GLN A 39 -3.51 6.29 9.47
CA GLN A 39 -2.97 6.78 10.75
C GLN A 39 -3.98 6.61 11.88
N SER A 40 -5.27 6.72 11.59
CA SER A 40 -6.32 6.49 12.59
C SER A 40 -6.31 5.06 13.14
N ILE A 41 -6.00 4.08 12.29
CA ILE A 41 -5.98 2.66 12.65
C ILE A 41 -4.61 2.25 13.21
N MET A 42 -3.53 2.74 12.60
CA MET A 42 -2.17 2.42 12.99
C MET A 42 -1.33 3.70 13.11
N PRO A 43 -1.37 4.36 14.28
CA PRO A 43 -0.59 5.57 14.52
C PRO A 43 0.91 5.32 14.31
N GLY A 44 1.57 6.20 13.54
CA GLY A 44 3.00 6.07 13.22
C GLY A 44 3.30 5.14 12.04
N THR A 45 2.28 4.62 11.35
CA THR A 45 2.51 3.88 10.10
C THR A 45 3.18 4.79 9.06
N LYS A 46 4.12 4.25 8.27
CA LYS A 46 4.71 4.98 7.13
C LYS A 46 3.81 4.96 5.89
N MET A 47 2.66 4.29 5.95
CA MET A 47 1.72 4.22 4.82
C MET A 47 0.88 5.50 4.72
N PRO A 48 0.94 6.22 3.59
CA PRO A 48 0.06 7.35 3.33
C PRO A 48 -1.33 6.87 2.88
N ALA A 49 -2.34 7.72 3.05
CA ALA A 49 -3.63 7.53 2.38
C ALA A 49 -3.45 7.62 0.85
N PRO A 50 -4.17 6.81 0.06
CA PRO A 50 -4.15 6.90 -1.39
C PRO A 50 -4.74 8.25 -1.82
N PHE A 51 -4.14 8.85 -2.84
CA PHE A 51 -4.70 10.06 -3.44
C PHE A 51 -5.90 9.69 -4.31
N LEU A 52 -7.07 10.24 -3.97
CA LEU A 52 -8.30 10.06 -4.73
C LEU A 52 -8.66 11.36 -5.45
N PRO A 53 -8.74 11.37 -6.79
CA PRO A 53 -9.12 12.58 -7.53
C PRO A 53 -10.58 12.94 -7.24
N ASP A 54 -10.83 14.24 -7.03
CA ASP A 54 -12.18 14.76 -6.89
C ASP A 54 -12.86 14.94 -8.25
N GLU A 55 -14.15 15.29 -8.21
CA GLU A 55 -14.96 15.49 -9.42
C GLU A 55 -14.39 16.58 -10.34
N ASP A 56 -13.86 17.66 -9.77
CA ASP A 56 -13.29 18.78 -10.52
C ASP A 56 -12.03 18.34 -11.29
N LEU A 57 -11.14 17.58 -10.66
CA LEU A 57 -9.96 16.99 -11.30
C LEU A 57 -10.34 16.00 -12.40
N LEU A 58 -11.39 15.20 -12.20
CA LEU A 58 -11.85 14.22 -13.20
C LEU A 58 -12.57 14.86 -14.40
N ASN A 59 -13.08 16.08 -14.24
CA ASN A 59 -13.68 16.85 -15.33
C ASN A 59 -12.66 17.69 -16.12
N ALA A 60 -11.40 17.77 -15.65
CA ALA A 60 -10.36 18.54 -16.30
C ALA A 60 -10.00 18.00 -17.71
N PRO A 61 -9.62 18.87 -18.66
CA PRO A 61 -9.12 18.42 -19.95
C PRO A 61 -7.89 17.53 -19.76
N GLY A 62 -7.97 16.28 -20.24
CA GLY A 62 -6.89 15.30 -20.10
C GLY A 62 -7.09 14.28 -18.97
N ALA A 63 -8.13 14.41 -18.14
CA ALA A 63 -8.38 13.49 -17.01
C ALA A 63 -8.46 12.01 -17.43
N VAL A 64 -9.01 11.71 -18.61
CA VAL A 64 -9.05 10.33 -19.14
C VAL A 64 -7.64 9.78 -19.41
N SER A 65 -6.69 10.63 -19.80
CA SER A 65 -5.29 10.22 -20.01
C SER A 65 -4.59 9.97 -18.68
N ASP A 66 -4.85 10.81 -17.68
CA ASP A 66 -4.15 10.75 -16.39
C ASP A 66 -4.71 9.64 -15.48
N TRP A 67 -6.03 9.48 -15.44
CA TRP A 67 -6.74 8.60 -14.51
C TRP A 67 -7.40 7.39 -15.18
N GLY A 68 -7.60 7.43 -16.51
CA GLY A 68 -8.29 6.39 -17.26
C GLY A 68 -9.81 6.57 -17.31
N GLU A 69 -10.43 5.98 -18.35
CA GLU A 69 -11.86 6.13 -18.62
C GLU A 69 -12.75 5.62 -17.47
N HIS A 70 -12.34 4.53 -16.81
CA HIS A 70 -13.12 3.93 -15.73
C HIS A 70 -13.16 4.81 -14.48
N VAL A 71 -12.04 5.43 -14.10
CA VAL A 71 -11.98 6.31 -12.93
C VAL A 71 -12.76 7.59 -13.17
N VAL A 72 -12.65 8.18 -14.37
CA VAL A 72 -13.46 9.35 -14.75
C VAL A 72 -14.96 9.05 -14.69
N LYS A 73 -15.38 7.84 -15.08
CA LYS A 73 -16.79 7.41 -14.98
C LYS A 73 -17.30 7.26 -13.54
N VAL A 74 -16.41 7.01 -12.57
CA VAL A 74 -16.78 6.98 -11.14
C VAL A 74 -17.12 8.39 -10.65
N GLY A 75 -16.65 9.44 -11.32
CA GLY A 75 -17.12 10.82 -11.09
C GLY A 75 -16.73 11.40 -9.73
N GLY A 76 -15.65 10.90 -9.11
CA GLY A 76 -15.16 11.40 -7.83
C GLY A 76 -15.83 10.80 -6.60
N ASP A 77 -16.65 9.76 -6.77
CA ASP A 77 -17.17 8.97 -5.65
C ASP A 77 -16.03 8.26 -4.92
N LYS A 78 -15.68 8.80 -3.75
CA LYS A 78 -14.58 8.31 -2.91
C LYS A 78 -14.82 6.88 -2.42
N GLU A 79 -16.05 6.56 -2.05
CA GLU A 79 -16.39 5.24 -1.54
C GLU A 79 -16.18 4.20 -2.64
N ALA A 80 -16.75 4.44 -3.83
CA ALA A 80 -16.57 3.56 -4.98
C ALA A 80 -15.09 3.40 -5.40
N MET A 81 -14.28 4.46 -5.30
CA MET A 81 -12.84 4.37 -5.56
C MET A 81 -12.11 3.53 -4.51
N LEU A 82 -12.41 3.70 -3.22
CA LEU A 82 -11.84 2.90 -2.14
C LEU A 82 -12.24 1.42 -2.26
N GLU A 83 -13.49 1.13 -2.62
CA GLU A 83 -13.93 -0.22 -2.93
C GLU A 83 -13.16 -0.84 -4.10
N GLY A 84 -12.93 -0.06 -5.15
CA GLY A 84 -12.10 -0.47 -6.29
C GLY A 84 -10.66 -0.81 -5.88
N LEU A 85 -10.07 -0.02 -4.99
CA LEU A 85 -8.74 -0.28 -4.43
C LEU A 85 -8.73 -1.53 -3.55
N ARG A 86 -9.73 -1.72 -2.68
CA ARG A 86 -9.94 -2.94 -1.89
C ARG A 86 -9.99 -4.16 -2.81
N ASP A 87 -10.82 -4.10 -3.84
CA ASP A 87 -11.01 -5.20 -4.79
C ASP A 87 -9.72 -5.50 -5.56
N TYR A 88 -8.98 -4.46 -5.96
CA TYR A 88 -7.66 -4.62 -6.55
C TYR A 88 -6.71 -5.35 -5.59
N VAL A 89 -6.62 -4.93 -4.32
CA VAL A 89 -5.79 -5.59 -3.31
C VAL A 89 -6.20 -7.05 -3.12
N TYR A 90 -7.49 -7.36 -3.16
CA TYR A 90 -7.99 -8.74 -3.04
C TYR A 90 -7.76 -9.58 -4.29
N SER A 91 -7.58 -8.93 -5.44
CA SER A 91 -7.26 -9.58 -6.70
C SER A 91 -5.78 -9.95 -6.84
N ILE A 92 -4.91 -9.43 -5.97
CA ILE A 92 -3.47 -9.70 -6.00
C ILE A 92 -3.24 -11.20 -5.83
N LYS A 93 -2.73 -11.82 -6.90
CA LYS A 93 -2.32 -13.22 -6.90
C LYS A 93 -0.86 -13.34 -6.51
N GLY A 94 -0.53 -14.37 -5.74
CA GLY A 94 0.84 -14.66 -5.39
C GLY A 94 0.93 -15.73 -4.32
N LYS A 95 2.15 -16.20 -4.05
CA LYS A 95 2.43 -17.08 -2.94
C LYS A 95 2.19 -16.34 -1.62
N THR A 96 1.37 -16.86 -0.73
CA THR A 96 1.04 -16.21 0.54
C THR A 96 2.16 -16.37 1.57
N ASP A 97 2.72 -17.58 1.69
CA ASP A 97 3.90 -17.86 2.53
C ASP A 97 5.21 -17.69 1.73
N ILE A 98 5.94 -16.63 2.05
CA ILE A 98 7.24 -16.28 1.46
C ILE A 98 8.41 -16.39 2.43
N THR A 99 8.25 -17.16 3.50
CA THR A 99 9.26 -17.30 4.57
C THR A 99 10.61 -17.76 4.03
N LYS A 100 10.60 -18.74 3.10
CA LYS A 100 11.84 -19.30 2.53
C LYS A 100 12.57 -18.30 1.66
N GLU A 101 11.82 -17.49 0.90
CA GLU A 101 12.33 -16.45 0.02
C GLU A 101 13.01 -15.34 0.83
N ILE A 102 12.37 -14.90 1.92
CA ILE A 102 12.93 -13.89 2.83
C ILE A 102 14.19 -14.45 3.53
N GLN A 103 14.15 -15.68 4.04
CA GLN A 103 15.32 -16.32 4.65
C GLN A 103 16.49 -16.47 3.67
N ALA A 104 16.21 -16.84 2.42
CA ALA A 104 17.23 -16.93 1.38
C ALA A 104 17.85 -15.55 1.07
N TYR A 105 17.05 -14.49 1.07
CA TYR A 105 17.54 -13.12 0.90
C TYR A 105 18.53 -12.76 2.02
N PHE A 106 18.15 -12.90 3.30
CA PHE A 106 19.04 -12.51 4.39
C PHE A 106 20.24 -13.44 4.54
N LYS A 107 20.13 -14.73 4.19
CA LYS A 107 21.29 -15.63 4.11
C LYS A 107 22.33 -15.16 3.10
N LYS A 108 21.89 -14.56 1.99
CA LYS A 108 22.76 -14.08 0.93
C LYS A 108 23.32 -12.68 1.20
N ASN A 109 22.50 -11.78 1.73
CA ASN A 109 22.83 -10.36 1.85
C ASN A 109 23.24 -9.95 3.28
N GLY A 110 23.13 -10.84 4.26
CA GLY A 110 23.35 -10.50 5.68
C GLY A 110 22.15 -9.78 6.30
N TYR A 111 22.24 -9.51 7.60
CA TYR A 111 21.26 -8.74 8.38
C TYR A 111 21.91 -7.42 8.82
N GLU A 112 22.18 -6.53 7.87
CA GLU A 112 22.56 -5.15 8.19
C GLU A 112 21.29 -4.30 8.21
N PHE A 113 20.72 -4.18 9.41
CA PHE A 113 19.73 -3.15 9.70
C PHE A 113 20.52 -1.97 10.23
N GLU A 114 20.70 -0.92 9.43
CA GLU A 114 21.25 0.35 9.93
C GLU A 114 20.41 0.76 11.15
N SER A 115 21.07 0.90 12.29
CA SER A 115 20.48 1.47 13.50
C SER A 115 20.42 2.97 13.30
N ASP A 116 19.22 3.51 13.11
CA ASP A 116 18.98 4.94 13.23
C ASP A 116 19.10 5.30 14.73
N GLU A 117 20.33 5.34 15.25
CA GLU A 117 20.65 6.13 16.45
C GLU A 117 20.71 7.60 16.00
N ASP A 118 19.58 8.25 15.69
CA ASP A 118 19.49 9.70 15.42
C ASP A 118 18.01 10.20 15.43
N ASP A 119 17.20 9.76 16.40
CA ASP A 119 15.88 10.37 16.70
C ASP A 119 15.83 10.93 18.15
N GLU A 120 16.99 11.24 18.74
CA GLU A 120 17.10 12.10 19.93
C GLU A 120 17.70 13.44 19.49
N ASP A 121 16.88 14.51 19.51
CA ASP A 121 17.25 15.93 19.68
C ASP A 121 16.64 16.90 18.65
N GLU A 122 15.32 17.12 18.70
CA GLU A 122 14.74 18.44 18.32
C GLU A 122 13.61 18.85 19.28
N ASP A 123 13.97 19.09 20.54
CA ASP A 123 13.22 19.99 21.43
C ASP A 123 14.19 21.09 21.90
N TRP A 124 14.23 22.22 21.18
CA TRP A 124 14.70 23.54 21.67
C TRP A 124 14.28 24.69 20.74
#